data_AF-X0SA44-F1
#
_entry.id   AF-X0SA44-F1
#
_cell.length_a   1.000
_cell.length_b   1.000
_cell.length_c   1.000
_cell.angle_alpha   90.00
_cell.angle_beta   90.00
_cell.angle_gamma   90.00
#
_symmetry.space_group_name_H-M   'P 1'
#
loop_
_entity.id
_entity.type
_entity.pdbx_description
1 polymer ?
#
loop_
_entity_poly.entity_id
_entity_poly.type
_entity_poly.pdbx_seq_one_letter_code
_entity_poly.pdbx_strand_id
1 'polypeptide(L)'
;MAPKVIFLIPYRARASEMIHFTVYYRYLMQDWKKEDWAMYFSHQLDTRPFNRGGTKNIGFIAMRDLYPNDYKNITFVFHDIDTLPVVKNQFNYLTTTGTI
;
A
#
# COMPACT_ATOMS: atom_id res chain seq x y z
N MET A 1 -9.47 12.12 8.53
CA MET A 1 -9.07 12.64 7.21
C MET A 1 -8.50 11.47 6.43
N ALA A 2 -8.87 11.31 5.16
CA ALA A 2 -8.33 10.22 4.35
C ALA A 2 -6.86 10.48 3.99
N PRO A 3 -6.01 9.44 3.93
CA PRO A 3 -4.63 9.60 3.48
C PRO A 3 -4.58 9.94 1.98
N LYS A 4 -3.53 10.62 1.55
CA LYS A 4 -3.29 10.93 0.13
C LYS A 4 -2.81 9.70 -0.64
N VAL A 5 -2.03 8.83 0.02
CA VAL A 5 -1.45 7.63 -0.57
C VAL A 5 -1.71 6.42 0.32
N ILE A 6 -2.16 5.31 -0.27
CA ILE A 6 -2.26 4.02 0.43
C ILE A 6 -1.44 2.97 -0.31
N PHE A 7 -0.46 2.39 0.38
CA PHE A 7 0.27 1.22 -0.09
C PHE A 7 -0.55 -0.04 0.19
N LEU A 8 -0.90 -0.77 -0.86
CA LEU A 8 -1.62 -2.04 -0.80
C LEU A 8 -0.64 -3.19 -1.04
N ILE A 9 -0.33 -3.94 0.02
CA ILE A 9 0.65 -5.03 -0.02
C ILE A 9 -0.09 -6.36 0.03
N PRO A 10 -0.08 -7.16 -1.06
CA PRO A 10 -0.61 -8.51 -1.00
C PRO A 10 0.34 -9.37 -0.15
N TYR A 11 -0.21 -10.07 0.84
CA TYR A 11 0.58 -10.72 1.88
C TYR A 11 0.10 -12.14 2.21
N ARG A 12 1.06 -13.05 2.41
CA ARG A 12 0.86 -14.34 3.08
C ARG A 12 2.17 -14.91 3.60
N ALA A 13 2.22 -15.26 4.89
CA ALA A 13 3.30 -16.04 5.52
C ALA A 13 4.74 -15.53 5.24
N ARG A 14 4.94 -14.21 5.24
CA ARG A 14 6.23 -13.54 4.96
C ARG A 14 6.63 -12.58 6.10
N ALA A 15 6.67 -13.10 7.32
CA ALA A 15 6.76 -12.28 8.52
C ALA A 15 8.05 -11.46 8.57
N SER A 16 9.19 -12.04 8.17
CA SER A 16 10.48 -11.36 8.13
C SER A 16 10.46 -10.20 7.12
N GLU A 17 9.91 -10.43 5.93
CA GLU A 17 9.76 -9.40 4.90
C GLU A 17 8.78 -8.31 5.34
N MET A 18 7.70 -8.66 6.05
CA MET A 18 6.77 -7.68 6.62
C MET A 18 7.43 -6.77 7.65
N ILE A 19 8.27 -7.33 8.52
CA ILE A 19 9.04 -6.56 9.51
C ILE A 19 10.00 -5.63 8.77
N HIS A 20 10.81 -6.16 7.84
CA HIS A 20 11.76 -5.37 7.08
C HIS A 20 11.08 -4.26 6.28
N PHE A 21 10.04 -4.59 5.53
CA PHE A 21 9.22 -3.66 4.76
C PHE A 21 8.70 -2.54 5.65
N THR A 22 8.06 -2.88 6.78
CA THR A 22 7.47 -1.89 7.70
C THR A 22 8.52 -0.94 8.25
N VAL A 23 9.67 -1.45 8.68
CA VAL A 23 10.77 -0.62 9.22
C VAL A 23 11.32 0.30 8.14
N TYR A 24 11.61 -0.26 6.96
CA TYR A 24 12.25 0.49 5.89
C TYR A 24 11.30 1.52 5.26
N TYR A 25 10.02 1.20 5.06
CA TYR A 25 9.05 2.17 4.55
C TYR A 25 8.78 3.32 5.52
N ARG A 26 8.88 3.11 6.84
CA ARG A 26 8.84 4.20 7.82
C ARG A 26 10.00 5.17 7.62
N TYR A 27 11.19 4.68 7.31
CA TYR A 27 12.34 5.51 6.95
C TYR A 27 12.12 6.25 5.62
N LEU A 28 11.65 5.54 4.58
CA LEU A 28 11.37 6.15 3.27
C LEU A 28 10.34 7.28 3.36
N MET A 29 9.32 7.10 4.19
CA MET A 29 8.20 8.04 4.36
C MET A 29 8.39 9.00 5.54
N GLN A 30 9.57 9.08 6.16
CA GLN A 30 9.78 9.89 7.37
C GLN A 30 9.54 11.39 7.17
N ASP A 31 9.67 11.89 5.93
CA ASP A 31 9.46 13.31 5.58
C ASP A 31 7.97 13.63 5.35
N TRP A 32 7.12 12.60 5.30
CA TRP A 32 5.69 12.75 5.09
C TRP A 32 4.95 12.84 6.43
N LYS A 33 3.87 13.63 6.45
CA LYS A 33 2.95 13.62 7.59
C LYS A 33 2.34 12.24 7.74
N LYS A 34 2.23 11.74 8.97
CA LYS A 34 1.71 10.39 9.25
C LYS A 34 0.28 10.21 8.76
N GLU A 35 -0.50 11.28 8.70
CA GLU A 35 -1.89 11.29 8.26
C GLU A 35 -2.01 11.27 6.73
N ASP A 36 -0.95 11.64 5.99
CA ASP A 36 -0.96 11.74 4.53
C ASP A 36 -0.74 10.38 3.84
N TRP A 37 -0.33 9.35 4.56
CA TRP A 37 -0.09 8.03 3.97
C TRP A 37 -0.48 6.88 4.91
N ALA A 38 -0.83 5.74 4.33
CA ALA A 38 -1.11 4.52 5.07
C ALA A 38 -0.54 3.30 4.34
N MET A 39 -0.35 2.23 5.11
CA MET A 39 0.07 0.92 4.61
C MET A 39 -0.97 -0.12 5.02
N TYR A 40 -1.41 -0.93 4.06
CA TYR A 40 -2.40 -1.96 4.27
C TYR A 40 -1.91 -3.30 3.71
N PHE A 41 -1.71 -4.27 4.59
CA PHE A 41 -1.43 -5.64 4.20
C PHE A 41 -2.75 -6.38 3.99
N SER A 42 -3.02 -6.81 2.75
CA SER A 42 -4.15 -7.68 2.46
C SER A 42 -3.70 -9.13 2.61
N HIS A 43 -4.22 -9.82 3.63
CA HIS A 43 -3.76 -11.16 4.03
C HIS A 43 -4.61 -12.24 3.37
N GLN A 44 -3.99 -13.14 2.59
CA GLN A 44 -4.65 -14.38 2.17
C GLN A 44 -4.44 -15.46 3.24
N LEU A 45 -5.49 -15.76 3.99
CA LEU A 45 -5.45 -16.69 5.13
C LEU A 45 -5.85 -18.13 4.78
N ASP A 46 -6.39 -18.34 3.57
CA ASP A 46 -6.76 -19.68 3.10
C ASP A 46 -5.56 -20.46 2.52
N THR A 47 -5.77 -21.76 2.32
CA THR A 47 -4.77 -22.73 1.86
C THR A 47 -4.64 -22.81 0.34
N ARG A 48 -5.42 -22.04 -0.44
CA ARG A 48 -5.37 -22.07 -1.91
C ARG A 48 -4.04 -21.49 -2.41
N PRO A 49 -3.65 -21.66 -3.69
CA PRO A 49 -2.51 -20.94 -4.24
C PRO A 49 -2.61 -19.43 -3.99
N PHE A 50 -1.46 -18.77 -3.79
CA PHE A 50 -1.45 -17.34 -3.50
C PHE A 50 -1.98 -16.57 -4.71
N ASN A 51 -3.09 -15.84 -4.53
CA ASN A 51 -3.70 -15.05 -5.57
C ASN A 51 -3.32 -13.57 -5.41
N ARG A 52 -2.15 -13.21 -5.92
CA ARG A 52 -1.64 -11.82 -5.85
C ARG A 52 -2.65 -10.80 -6.37
N GLY A 53 -3.31 -11.08 -7.49
CA GLY A 53 -4.30 -10.17 -8.09
C GLY A 53 -5.56 -10.04 -7.24
N GLY A 54 -6.11 -11.16 -6.75
CA GLY A 54 -7.27 -11.17 -5.86
C GLY A 54 -7.01 -10.44 -4.56
N THR A 55 -5.85 -10.66 -3.94
CA THR A 55 -5.44 -10.00 -2.70
C THR A 55 -5.26 -8.49 -2.89
N LYS A 56 -4.70 -8.03 -4.01
CA LYS A 56 -4.66 -6.60 -4.37
C LYS A 56 -6.07 -5.99 -4.46
N ASN A 57 -6.97 -6.65 -5.18
CA ASN A 57 -8.34 -6.17 -5.37
C ASN A 57 -9.13 -6.10 -4.05
N ILE A 58 -8.98 -7.12 -3.19
CA ILE A 58 -9.59 -7.12 -1.84
C ILE A 58 -9.07 -5.94 -1.01
N GLY A 59 -7.76 -5.67 -1.05
CA GLY A 59 -7.18 -4.49 -0.40
C GLY A 59 -7.78 -3.18 -0.90
N PHE A 60 -7.97 -3.03 -2.22
CA PHE A 60 -8.63 -1.86 -2.79
C PHE A 60 -10.09 -1.73 -2.32
N ILE A 61 -10.87 -2.81 -2.39
CA ILE A 61 -12.28 -2.81 -1.93
C ILE A 61 -12.36 -2.40 -0.45
N ALA A 62 -11.51 -2.96 0.41
CA ALA A 62 -11.48 -2.63 1.82
C ALA A 62 -11.19 -1.14 2.06
N MET A 63 -10.24 -0.56 1.33
CA MET A 63 -9.92 0.87 1.49
C MET A 63 -10.96 1.79 0.85
N ARG A 64 -11.58 1.38 -0.25
CA ARG A 64 -12.73 2.09 -0.85
C ARG A 64 -13.88 2.18 0.16
N ASP A 65 -14.19 1.07 0.82
CA ASP A 65 -15.30 0.99 1.77
C ASP A 65 -14.97 1.72 3.10
N LEU A 66 -13.69 1.78 3.48
CA LEU A 66 -13.21 2.57 4.62
C LEU A 66 -13.25 4.08 4.35
N TYR A 67 -13.02 4.50 3.10
CA TYR A 67 -12.99 5.91 2.68
C TYR A 67 -14.02 6.18 1.57
N PRO A 68 -15.33 5.94 1.79
CA PRO A 68 -16.34 5.92 0.72
C PRO A 68 -16.49 7.27 0.01
N ASN A 69 -16.22 8.37 0.71
CA ASN A 69 -16.34 9.73 0.18
C ASN A 69 -15.04 10.25 -0.45
N ASP A 70 -13.89 9.64 -0.12
CA ASP A 70 -12.57 10.18 -0.44
C ASP A 70 -11.74 9.28 -1.37
N TYR A 71 -12.07 7.99 -1.50
CA TYR A 71 -11.21 7.01 -2.17
C TYR A 71 -10.81 7.40 -3.60
N LYS A 72 -11.67 8.14 -4.32
CA LYS A 72 -11.37 8.62 -5.68
C LYS A 72 -10.22 9.62 -5.74
N ASN A 73 -9.90 10.26 -4.62
CA ASN A 73 -8.81 11.23 -4.48
C ASN A 73 -7.56 10.63 -3.82
N ILE A 74 -7.57 9.33 -3.51
CA ILE A 74 -6.44 8.62 -2.90
C ILE A 74 -5.62 7.96 -4.01
N THR A 75 -4.30 8.08 -3.96
CA THR A 75 -3.42 7.25 -4.79
C THR A 75 -3.24 5.87 -4.15
N PHE A 76 -3.65 4.82 -4.86
CA PHE A 76 -3.43 3.43 -4.44
C PHE A 76 -2.18 2.86 -5.09
N VAL A 77 -1.18 2.53 -4.28
CA VAL A 77 0.09 1.95 -4.73
C VAL A 77 0.08 0.45 -4.46
N PHE A 78 -0.10 -0.36 -5.49
CA PHE A 78 -0.01 -1.81 -5.38
C PHE A 78 1.45 -2.26 -5.32
N HIS A 79 1.91 -2.68 -4.15
CA HIS A 79 3.32 -2.83 -3.89
C HIS A 79 3.65 -4.23 -3.40
N ASP A 80 4.64 -4.89 -3.99
CA ASP A 80 5.09 -6.20 -3.50
C ASP A 80 5.98 -6.04 -2.25
N ILE A 81 5.95 -7.02 -1.37
CA ILE A 81 6.62 -6.94 -0.06
C ILE A 81 8.15 -7.04 -0.15
N ASP A 82 8.69 -7.55 -1.26
CA ASP A 82 10.11 -7.80 -1.49
C ASP A 82 10.77 -6.78 -2.44
N THR A 83 10.02 -5.80 -2.97
CA THR A 83 10.54 -4.82 -3.94
C THR A 83 10.59 -3.41 -3.35
N LEU A 84 11.66 -3.06 -2.63
CA LEU A 84 11.79 -1.75 -1.98
C LEU A 84 12.59 -0.74 -2.83
N PRO A 85 12.23 0.56 -2.83
CA PRO A 85 13.10 1.61 -3.37
C PRO A 85 14.45 1.62 -2.65
N VAL A 86 15.57 1.80 -3.36
CA VAL A 86 16.91 1.82 -2.72
C VAL A 86 17.26 3.23 -2.24
N VAL A 87 16.74 4.24 -2.93
CA VAL A 87 17.00 5.65 -2.65
C VAL A 87 15.73 6.30 -2.10
N LYS A 88 15.88 7.08 -1.03
CA LYS A 88 14.78 7.86 -0.47
C LYS A 88 14.30 8.89 -1.49
N ASN A 89 12.98 9.10 -1.58
CA ASN A 89 12.35 10.00 -2.55
C ASN A 89 12.63 9.63 -4.03
N GLN A 90 12.98 8.37 -4.31
CA GLN A 90 13.18 7.87 -5.68
C GLN A 90 11.90 7.95 -6.53
N PHE A 91 10.73 7.83 -5.91
CA PHE A 91 9.43 7.85 -6.57
C PHE A 91 8.55 8.97 -6.01
N ASN A 92 7.85 9.67 -6.90
CA ASN A 92 6.72 10.52 -6.53
C ASN A 92 5.44 9.69 -6.62
N TYR A 93 4.82 9.43 -5.47
CA TYR A 93 3.61 8.61 -5.39
C TYR A 93 2.32 9.39 -5.63
N LEU A 94 2.34 10.71 -5.76
CA LEU A 94 1.10 11.48 -5.96
C LEU A 94 0.68 11.44 -7.44
N THR A 95 -0.54 11.03 -7.70
CA THR A 95 -1.16 11.11 -9.03
C THR A 95 -2.03 12.37 -9.18
N THR A 96 -2.18 12.86 -10.41
CA THR A 96 -3.12 13.94 -10.75
C THR A 96 -4.30 13.38 -11.54
N THR A 97 -5.51 13.88 -11.26
CA THR A 97 -6.72 13.49 -11.99
C THR A 97 -6.59 13.87 -13.47
N GLY A 98 -6.92 12.94 -14.36
CA GLY A 98 -6.99 13.21 -15.80
C GLY A 98 -5.69 13.00 -16.58
N THR A 99 -4.64 12.49 -15.95
CA THR A 99 -3.41 12.07 -16.66
C THR A 99 -3.44 10.54 -16.80
N ILE A 100 -3.55 10.03 -18.04
CA ILE A 100 -3.36 8.61 -18.37
C ILE A 100 -1.97 8.46 -18.99
#